data_AF-A0A561WCG9-F1
#
_entry.id   AF-A0A561WCG9-F1
#
_cell.length_a   1.000
_cell.length_b   1.000
_cell.length_c   1.000
_cell.angle_alpha   90.00
_cell.angle_beta   90.00
_cell.angle_gamma   90.00
#
_symmetry.space_group_name_H-M   'P 1'
#
loop_
_entity.id
_entity.type
_entity.pdbx_description
1 polymer ?
#
loop_
_entity_poly.entity_id
_entity_poly.type
_entity_poly.pdbx_seq_one_letter_code
_entity_poly.pdbx_strand_id
1 'polypeptide(L)'
;MAVVVLPEIDRELRESQSLLIEVRSDDGQLPSAVAALRQALLRLTGTGPDGQPEGVAFLPPPVPLPGAQLLLVDFGSLPDEQVLAVPRLLAEHLGDGGVRDAVISLAEPAELDELAGFGTAARAYLAGPVGAPFGPAPSRPPVPLLDVAVDWLHAARNPTADLAAVVLGVRTPVPARSLRPVAEAVLTTPGGATTVTLVAGGPATGLVAASVGAAHGNGLPAATLTVAPAPDDRAELTRRMRQLRDSVRAHAELLVWAGVDAEPDTRLVLRHDWVPRIDRGPSRPDVAPLADVLVPDAMWHQLLSPGHLERLGGLPEGAVGLPGGRAELTIGEPEQWLPGHPDGAAVREHGRRILAPCLVGAAQAVAMAADRLRRFRAG
;
A
#
# COMPACT_ATOMS: atom_id res chain seq x y z
N MET A 1 -10.63 -31.08 18.04
CA MET A 1 -11.00 -29.69 18.35
C MET A 1 -12.38 -29.42 17.79
N ALA A 2 -13.01 -28.32 18.20
CA ALA A 2 -14.36 -27.93 17.80
C ALA A 2 -14.28 -26.64 16.99
N VAL A 3 -15.27 -26.38 16.13
CA VAL A 3 -15.43 -25.07 15.48
C VAL A 3 -15.70 -24.03 16.55
N VAL A 4 -14.85 -23.01 16.64
CA VAL A 4 -15.01 -21.91 17.60
C VAL A 4 -15.24 -20.63 16.81
N VAL A 5 -16.43 -20.06 16.99
CA VAL A 5 -16.75 -18.69 16.55
C VAL A 5 -16.66 -17.82 17.79
N LEU A 6 -15.71 -16.87 17.80
CA LEU A 6 -15.47 -16.11 19.02
C LEU A 6 -16.57 -15.05 19.28
N PRO A 7 -16.96 -14.80 20.55
CA PRO A 7 -18.08 -13.92 20.90
C PRO A 7 -17.90 -12.45 20.50
N GLU A 8 -16.67 -12.01 20.23
CA GLU A 8 -16.37 -10.63 19.85
C GLU A 8 -17.05 -10.23 18.53
N ILE A 9 -17.33 -11.22 17.65
CA ILE A 9 -18.08 -10.99 16.42
C ILE A 9 -19.49 -10.47 16.72
N ASP A 10 -20.17 -11.01 17.74
CA ASP A 10 -21.52 -10.54 18.13
C ASP A 10 -21.52 -9.08 18.61
N ARG A 11 -20.43 -8.64 19.23
CA ARG A 11 -20.28 -7.27 19.73
C ARG A 11 -20.05 -6.30 18.58
N GLU A 12 -19.09 -6.60 17.71
CA GLU A 12 -18.71 -5.70 16.60
C GLU A 12 -19.84 -5.55 15.57
N LEU A 13 -20.61 -6.60 15.31
CA LEU A 13 -21.76 -6.55 14.40
C LEU A 13 -22.87 -5.60 14.86
N ARG A 14 -22.91 -5.21 16.13
CA ARG A 14 -23.84 -4.18 16.63
C ARG A 14 -23.36 -2.76 16.34
N GLU A 15 -22.07 -2.61 16.06
CA GLU A 15 -21.39 -1.33 15.92
C GLU A 15 -20.99 -1.04 14.46
N SER A 16 -20.78 -2.08 13.65
CA SER A 16 -20.32 -1.98 12.26
C SER A 16 -21.12 -2.89 11.31
N GLN A 17 -21.39 -2.36 10.10
CA GLN A 17 -21.96 -3.11 8.97
C GLN A 17 -20.89 -3.79 8.10
N SER A 18 -19.62 -3.68 8.47
CA SER A 18 -18.51 -4.36 7.79
C SER A 18 -17.60 -5.04 8.79
N LEU A 19 -17.19 -6.27 8.46
CA LEU A 19 -16.27 -7.06 9.26
C LEU A 19 -15.05 -7.50 8.45
N LEU A 20 -13.93 -7.61 9.14
CA LEU A 20 -12.79 -8.39 8.69
C LEU A 20 -12.70 -9.65 9.55
N ILE A 21 -13.02 -10.80 8.95
CA ILE A 21 -13.02 -12.10 9.61
C ILE A 21 -11.71 -12.81 9.32
N GLU A 22 -11.06 -13.33 10.35
CA GLU A 22 -9.92 -14.24 10.21
C GLU A 22 -10.40 -15.69 10.39
N VAL A 23 -10.00 -16.56 9.46
CA VAL A 23 -10.24 -18.01 9.56
C VAL A 23 -8.90 -18.71 9.67
N ARG A 24 -8.74 -19.52 10.72
CA ARG A 24 -7.56 -20.38 10.95
C ARG A 24 -7.99 -21.84 11.04
N SER A 25 -7.14 -22.74 10.56
CA SER A 25 -7.32 -24.19 10.69
C SER A 25 -5.96 -24.87 10.62
N ASP A 26 -5.65 -25.67 11.63
CA ASP A 26 -4.36 -26.35 11.80
C ASP A 26 -4.35 -27.76 11.18
N ASP A 27 -5.53 -28.28 10.80
CA ASP A 27 -5.72 -29.64 10.27
C ASP A 27 -5.76 -29.70 8.72
N GLY A 28 -5.40 -28.58 8.06
CA GLY A 28 -5.42 -28.46 6.61
C GLY A 28 -6.81 -28.28 6.00
N GLN A 29 -7.87 -28.13 6.82
CA GLN A 29 -9.24 -27.87 6.36
C GLN A 29 -9.51 -26.39 6.06
N LEU A 30 -8.50 -25.51 6.17
CA LEU A 30 -8.66 -24.07 5.93
C LEU A 30 -9.40 -23.74 4.61
N PRO A 31 -9.10 -24.36 3.45
CA PRO A 31 -9.87 -24.10 2.23
C PRO A 31 -11.35 -24.51 2.34
N SER A 32 -11.64 -25.64 2.98
CA SER A 32 -13.00 -26.13 3.22
C SER A 32 -13.77 -25.21 4.17
N ALA A 33 -13.13 -24.79 5.27
CA ALA A 33 -13.68 -23.86 6.25
C ALA A 33 -14.04 -22.52 5.62
N VAL A 34 -13.12 -21.96 4.84
CA VAL A 34 -13.37 -20.70 4.13
C VAL A 34 -14.46 -20.85 3.07
N ALA A 35 -14.46 -21.94 2.31
CA ALA A 35 -15.51 -22.18 1.31
C ALA A 35 -16.90 -22.28 1.96
N ALA A 36 -17.03 -23.03 3.06
CA ALA A 36 -18.28 -23.17 3.80
C ALA A 36 -18.73 -21.82 4.40
N LEU A 37 -17.81 -21.08 5.02
CA LEU A 37 -18.07 -19.73 5.53
C LEU A 37 -18.60 -18.79 4.43
N ARG A 38 -17.92 -18.74 3.28
CA ARG A 38 -18.35 -17.91 2.15
C ARG A 38 -19.73 -18.31 1.64
N GLN A 39 -20.01 -19.61 1.53
CA GLN A 39 -21.33 -20.08 1.12
C GLN A 39 -22.42 -19.68 2.10
N ALA A 40 -22.15 -19.76 3.40
CA ALA A 40 -23.08 -19.31 4.44
C ALA A 40 -23.37 -17.81 4.30
N LEU A 41 -22.32 -16.98 4.17
CA LEU A 41 -22.46 -15.53 4.02
C LEU A 41 -23.21 -15.14 2.73
N LEU A 42 -22.92 -15.79 1.60
CA LEU A 42 -23.61 -15.52 0.33
C LEU A 42 -25.09 -15.92 0.34
N ARG A 43 -25.51 -16.80 1.24
CA ARG A 43 -26.91 -17.20 1.42
C ARG A 43 -27.69 -16.29 2.35
N LEU A 44 -27.02 -15.35 3.03
CA LEU A 44 -27.71 -14.36 3.86
C LEU A 44 -28.57 -13.48 2.96
N THR A 45 -29.87 -13.50 3.24
CA THR A 45 -30.85 -12.66 2.56
C THR A 45 -31.75 -12.01 3.61
N GLY A 46 -31.99 -10.71 3.47
CA GLY A 46 -32.91 -9.94 4.29
C GLY A 46 -33.89 -9.15 3.42
N THR A 47 -34.85 -8.51 4.07
CA THR A 47 -35.74 -7.55 3.40
C THR A 47 -35.20 -6.14 3.65
N GLY A 48 -34.81 -5.44 2.60
CA GLY A 48 -34.31 -4.08 2.67
C GLY A 48 -35.38 -3.04 3.02
N PRO A 49 -35.01 -1.76 3.20
CA PRO A 49 -35.93 -0.67 3.54
C PRO A 49 -37.09 -0.51 2.54
N ASP A 50 -36.84 -0.83 1.27
CA ASP A 50 -37.81 -0.72 0.17
C ASP A 50 -38.66 -2.00 0.00
N GLY A 51 -38.56 -2.95 0.92
CA GLY A 51 -39.29 -4.22 0.88
C GLY A 51 -38.74 -5.25 -0.11
N GLN A 52 -37.61 -4.96 -0.76
CA GLN A 52 -36.95 -5.87 -1.71
C GLN A 52 -35.99 -6.83 -1.00
N PRO A 53 -35.77 -8.04 -1.55
CA PRO A 53 -34.75 -8.94 -1.03
C PRO A 53 -33.35 -8.37 -1.28
N GLU A 54 -32.57 -8.27 -0.21
CA GLU A 54 -31.18 -7.82 -0.22
C GLU A 54 -30.27 -8.91 0.34
N GLY A 55 -29.01 -8.91 -0.08
CA GLY A 55 -27.98 -9.81 0.42
C GLY A 55 -26.74 -9.01 0.82
N VAL A 56 -25.66 -9.72 1.14
CA VAL A 56 -24.35 -9.12 1.42
C VAL A 56 -23.94 -8.22 0.25
N ALA A 57 -23.63 -6.96 0.54
CA ALA A 57 -23.28 -5.95 -0.47
C ALA A 57 -21.92 -6.22 -1.11
N PHE A 58 -20.96 -6.71 -0.32
CA PHE A 58 -19.61 -7.00 -0.81
C PHE A 58 -18.97 -8.18 -0.07
N LEU A 59 -18.48 -9.16 -0.83
CA LEU A 59 -17.75 -10.33 -0.32
C LEU A 59 -16.66 -10.76 -1.32
N PRO A 60 -15.52 -10.05 -1.38
CA PRO A 60 -14.44 -10.38 -2.29
C PRO A 60 -13.83 -11.74 -1.96
N PRO A 61 -13.12 -12.40 -2.88
CA PRO A 61 -12.32 -13.59 -2.60
C PRO A 61 -11.48 -13.45 -1.32
N PRO A 62 -11.28 -14.56 -0.57
CA PRO A 62 -10.54 -14.51 0.68
C PRO A 62 -9.06 -14.18 0.41
N VAL A 63 -8.46 -13.37 1.28
CA VAL A 63 -7.07 -12.96 1.16
C VAL A 63 -6.18 -13.94 1.91
N PRO A 64 -5.21 -14.60 1.24
CA PRO A 64 -4.40 -15.64 1.87
C PRO A 64 -3.32 -15.06 2.77
N LEU A 65 -3.14 -15.66 3.95
CA LEU A 65 -2.07 -15.37 4.91
C LEU A 65 -1.44 -16.67 5.43
N PRO A 66 -0.25 -16.63 6.04
CA PRO A 66 0.33 -17.83 6.66
C PRO A 66 -0.58 -18.40 7.76
N GLY A 67 -1.10 -19.60 7.53
CA GLY A 67 -1.97 -20.31 8.49
C GLY A 67 -3.39 -19.74 8.61
N ALA A 68 -3.75 -18.73 7.82
CA ALA A 68 -5.03 -18.05 7.92
C ALA A 68 -5.55 -17.56 6.55
N GLN A 69 -6.84 -17.23 6.49
CA GLN A 69 -7.40 -16.41 5.41
C GLN A 69 -8.25 -15.29 6.00
N LEU A 70 -8.15 -14.10 5.41
CA LEU A 70 -9.00 -12.97 5.76
C LEU A 70 -10.19 -12.89 4.81
N LEU A 71 -11.37 -12.64 5.37
CA LEU A 71 -12.59 -12.35 4.62
C LEU A 71 -13.10 -10.98 5.02
N LEU A 72 -13.10 -10.05 4.06
CA LEU A 72 -13.83 -8.81 4.18
C LEU A 72 -15.30 -9.07 3.84
N VAL A 73 -16.22 -8.61 4.69
CA VAL A 73 -17.66 -8.73 4.48
C VAL A 73 -18.27 -7.35 4.70
N ASP A 74 -19.03 -6.85 3.74
CA ASP A 74 -19.91 -5.69 3.91
C ASP A 74 -21.36 -6.15 3.82
N PHE A 75 -22.08 -6.05 4.93
CA PHE A 75 -23.49 -6.44 5.03
C PHE A 75 -24.42 -5.39 4.42
N GLY A 76 -23.93 -4.18 4.10
CA GLY A 76 -24.70 -3.12 3.47
C GLY A 76 -25.91 -2.69 4.29
N SER A 77 -27.10 -2.89 3.74
CA SER A 77 -28.39 -2.53 4.35
C SER A 77 -29.17 -3.73 4.91
N LEU A 78 -28.50 -4.89 5.10
CA LEU A 78 -29.12 -6.04 5.73
C LEU A 78 -29.65 -5.71 7.14
N PRO A 79 -30.83 -6.21 7.54
CA PRO A 79 -31.36 -5.97 8.88
C PRO A 79 -30.44 -6.53 9.98
N ASP A 80 -30.31 -5.78 11.09
CA ASP A 80 -29.47 -6.15 12.24
C ASP A 80 -29.75 -7.56 12.76
N GLU A 81 -31.00 -8.04 12.74
CA GLU A 81 -31.35 -9.40 13.16
C GLU A 81 -30.65 -10.47 12.30
N GLN A 82 -30.54 -10.24 10.99
CA GLN A 82 -29.85 -11.16 10.06
C GLN A 82 -28.34 -11.10 10.25
N VAL A 83 -27.82 -9.89 10.45
CA VAL A 83 -26.40 -9.66 10.71
C VAL A 83 -25.98 -10.32 12.03
N LEU A 84 -26.72 -10.11 13.11
CA LEU A 84 -26.44 -10.70 14.43
C LEU A 84 -26.64 -12.23 14.47
N ALA A 85 -27.36 -12.82 13.52
CA ALA A 85 -27.48 -14.27 13.39
C ALA A 85 -26.23 -14.93 12.77
N VAL A 86 -25.31 -14.14 12.18
CA VAL A 86 -24.15 -14.63 11.44
C VAL A 86 -23.35 -15.65 12.24
N PRO A 87 -22.85 -15.38 13.47
CA PRO A 87 -22.00 -16.32 14.18
C PRO A 87 -22.61 -17.72 14.36
N ARG A 88 -23.91 -17.76 14.65
CA ARG A 88 -24.66 -19.03 14.78
C ARG A 88 -24.75 -19.76 13.44
N LEU A 89 -25.12 -19.04 12.38
CA LEU A 89 -25.22 -19.59 11.02
C LEU A 89 -23.89 -20.13 10.51
N LEU A 90 -22.78 -19.47 10.87
CA LEU A 90 -21.43 -19.92 10.53
C LEU A 90 -21.08 -21.23 11.24
N ALA A 91 -21.36 -21.32 12.54
CA ALA A 91 -21.11 -22.53 13.32
C ALA A 91 -21.93 -23.73 12.79
N GLU A 92 -23.21 -23.51 12.45
CA GLU A 92 -24.08 -24.53 11.85
C GLU A 92 -23.55 -25.00 10.49
N HIS A 93 -23.25 -24.07 9.56
CA HIS A 93 -22.78 -24.41 8.21
C HIS A 93 -21.41 -25.10 8.20
N LEU A 94 -20.51 -24.75 9.12
CA LEU A 94 -19.21 -25.41 9.22
C LEU A 94 -19.35 -26.84 9.75
N GLY A 95 -20.23 -27.05 10.73
CA GLY A 95 -20.57 -28.38 11.22
C GLY A 95 -21.14 -29.26 10.10
N ASP A 96 -22.12 -28.75 9.37
CA ASP A 96 -22.74 -29.46 8.23
C ASP A 96 -21.75 -29.72 7.09
N GLY A 97 -20.81 -28.81 6.88
CA GLY A 97 -19.72 -28.92 5.91
C GLY A 97 -18.62 -29.93 6.30
N GLY A 98 -18.73 -30.56 7.47
CA GLY A 98 -17.75 -31.53 7.96
C GLY A 98 -16.44 -30.89 8.45
N VAL A 99 -16.41 -29.57 8.66
CA VAL A 99 -15.26 -28.86 9.22
C VAL A 99 -15.24 -29.13 10.72
N ARG A 100 -14.22 -29.86 11.17
CA ARG A 100 -14.10 -30.27 12.57
C ARG A 100 -13.23 -29.32 13.37
N ASP A 101 -12.33 -28.62 12.71
CA ASP A 101 -11.35 -27.76 13.35
C ASP A 101 -11.16 -26.47 12.55
N ALA A 102 -11.76 -25.39 13.05
CA ALA A 102 -11.58 -24.05 12.53
C ALA A 102 -11.82 -23.04 13.65
N VAL A 103 -10.98 -22.02 13.70
CA VAL A 103 -11.18 -20.84 14.54
C VAL A 103 -11.62 -19.71 13.61
N ILE A 104 -12.77 -19.14 13.90
CA ILE A 104 -13.27 -17.93 13.26
C ILE A 104 -13.28 -16.82 14.30
N SER A 105 -12.54 -15.77 14.01
CA SER A 105 -12.43 -14.59 14.86
C SER A 105 -12.60 -13.32 14.04
N LEU A 106 -12.82 -12.20 14.73
CA LEU A 106 -12.51 -10.91 14.13
C LEU A 106 -11.00 -10.81 13.96
N ALA A 107 -10.58 -10.28 12.82
CA ALA A 107 -9.19 -10.00 12.61
C ALA A 107 -8.80 -8.80 13.48
N GLU A 108 -7.78 -8.98 14.33
CA GLU A 108 -7.29 -7.91 15.18
C GLU A 108 -6.51 -6.91 14.33
N PRO A 109 -6.91 -5.62 14.31
CA PRO A 109 -6.11 -4.61 13.65
C PRO A 109 -4.77 -4.52 14.34
N ALA A 110 -3.71 -4.39 13.56
CA ALA A 110 -2.38 -4.14 14.08
C ALA A 110 -2.40 -2.85 14.91
N GLU A 111 -1.65 -2.83 16.01
CA GLU A 111 -1.39 -1.60 16.75
C GLU A 111 -0.45 -0.70 15.92
N LEU A 112 -1.01 0.01 14.94
CA LEU A 112 -0.27 0.86 14.03
C LEU A 112 0.33 2.08 14.73
N ASP A 113 -0.13 2.41 15.93
CA ASP A 113 0.46 3.45 16.79
C ASP A 113 1.89 3.08 17.20
N GLU A 114 2.25 1.79 17.28
CA GLU A 114 3.65 1.37 17.46
C GLU A 114 4.53 1.78 16.27
N LEU A 115 3.95 1.88 15.07
CA LEU A 115 4.63 2.34 13.86
C LEU A 115 4.71 3.88 13.76
N ALA A 116 3.95 4.60 14.59
CA ALA A 116 3.93 6.06 14.64
C ALA A 116 5.07 6.68 15.45
N GLY A 117 5.80 5.88 16.23
CA GLY A 117 6.76 6.34 17.24
C GLY A 117 8.20 6.59 16.77
N PHE A 118 8.51 6.39 15.48
CA PHE A 118 9.91 6.37 15.02
C PHE A 118 10.46 7.73 14.59
N GLY A 119 9.64 8.79 14.61
CA GLY A 119 10.05 10.12 14.16
C GLY A 119 10.29 10.17 12.65
N THR A 120 11.42 10.73 12.22
CA THR A 120 11.74 10.92 10.80
C THR A 120 12.32 9.65 10.17
N ALA A 121 11.79 9.25 9.01
CA ALA A 121 12.28 8.12 8.22
C ALA A 121 12.89 8.57 6.89
N ALA A 122 13.81 7.77 6.35
CA ALA A 122 14.24 7.90 4.96
C ALA A 122 13.29 7.06 4.12
N ARG A 123 12.74 7.66 3.07
CA ARG A 123 11.71 7.00 2.26
C ARG A 123 11.93 7.20 0.77
N ALA A 124 11.83 6.11 0.03
CA ALA A 124 11.68 6.13 -1.41
C ALA A 124 10.22 5.87 -1.80
N TYR A 125 9.72 6.63 -2.76
CA TYR A 125 8.44 6.45 -3.43
C TYR A 125 8.74 5.97 -4.85
N LEU A 126 8.10 4.88 -5.27
CA LEU A 126 8.34 4.21 -6.54
C LEU A 126 7.02 4.17 -7.32
N ALA A 127 7.03 4.66 -8.55
CA ALA A 127 5.91 4.55 -9.49
C ALA A 127 6.35 3.72 -10.70
N GLY A 128 5.66 2.61 -10.94
CA GLY A 128 5.85 1.76 -12.12
C GLY A 128 5.19 2.35 -13.38
N PRO A 129 5.13 1.61 -14.49
CA PRO A 129 4.48 2.06 -15.71
C PRO A 129 2.98 2.35 -15.52
N VAL A 130 2.52 3.49 -16.05
CA VAL A 130 1.11 3.89 -16.02
C VAL A 130 0.30 2.98 -16.95
N GLY A 131 -0.69 2.28 -16.38
CA GLY A 131 -1.58 1.38 -17.09
C GLY A 131 -2.78 2.07 -17.73
N ALA A 132 -3.51 1.34 -18.58
CA ALA A 132 -4.77 1.82 -19.14
C ALA A 132 -5.76 2.21 -18.02
N PRO A 133 -6.56 3.29 -18.19
CA PRO A 133 -6.68 4.14 -19.37
C PRO A 133 -5.66 5.28 -19.44
N PHE A 134 -4.76 5.39 -18.46
CA PHE A 134 -3.87 6.54 -18.32
C PHE A 134 -2.50 6.35 -18.98
N GLY A 135 -2.16 5.14 -19.40
CA GLY A 135 -0.94 4.88 -20.13
C GLY A 135 -1.01 3.59 -20.93
N PRO A 136 0.03 3.30 -21.72
CA PRO A 136 0.05 2.16 -22.63
C PRO A 136 0.41 0.85 -21.92
N ALA A 137 0.78 0.87 -20.64
CA ALA A 137 1.16 -0.35 -19.94
C ALA A 137 -0.07 -1.24 -19.70
N PRO A 138 0.09 -2.57 -19.74
CA PRO A 138 -0.98 -3.45 -19.31
C PRO A 138 -1.23 -3.25 -17.82
N SER A 139 -2.50 -3.12 -17.42
CA SER A 139 -2.88 -3.20 -16.01
C SER A 139 -2.51 -4.58 -15.49
N ARG A 140 -1.44 -4.65 -14.71
CA ARG A 140 -0.94 -5.87 -14.10
C ARG A 140 -0.77 -5.66 -12.60
N PRO A 141 -0.87 -6.73 -11.79
CA PRO A 141 -0.48 -6.67 -10.39
C PRO A 141 0.92 -6.06 -10.23
N PRO A 142 1.21 -5.35 -9.12
CA PRO A 142 2.47 -4.65 -8.91
C PRO A 142 3.67 -5.59 -8.63
N VAL A 143 3.63 -6.83 -9.13
CA VAL A 143 4.62 -7.89 -8.91
C VAL A 143 6.05 -7.45 -9.25
N PRO A 144 6.34 -6.69 -10.33
CA PRO A 144 7.70 -6.23 -10.57
C PRO A 144 8.24 -5.32 -9.44
N LEU A 145 7.39 -4.49 -8.83
CA LEU A 145 7.79 -3.67 -7.68
C LEU A 145 7.83 -4.47 -6.38
N LEU A 146 7.11 -5.61 -6.32
CA LEU A 146 7.22 -6.53 -5.19
C LEU A 146 8.61 -7.13 -5.09
N ASP A 147 9.23 -7.51 -6.20
CA ASP A 147 10.60 -8.05 -6.19
C ASP A 147 11.59 -6.99 -5.66
N VAL A 148 11.48 -5.74 -6.13
CA VAL A 148 12.27 -4.60 -5.62
C VAL A 148 12.07 -4.40 -4.11
N ALA A 149 10.81 -4.46 -3.65
CA ALA A 149 10.45 -4.28 -2.25
C ALA A 149 11.02 -5.40 -1.35
N VAL A 150 10.92 -6.66 -1.79
CA VAL A 150 11.41 -7.83 -1.06
C VAL A 150 12.94 -7.81 -0.99
N ASP A 151 13.61 -7.57 -2.12
CA ASP A 151 15.08 -7.51 -2.19
C ASP A 151 15.64 -6.40 -1.31
N TRP A 152 15.03 -5.21 -1.38
CA TRP A 152 15.39 -4.10 -0.53
C TRP A 152 15.17 -4.40 0.96
N LEU A 153 14.02 -4.98 1.33
CA LEU A 153 13.72 -5.34 2.71
C LEU A 153 14.75 -6.33 3.26
N HIS A 154 15.14 -7.33 2.47
CA HIS A 154 16.17 -8.30 2.83
C HIS A 154 17.54 -7.64 3.03
N ALA A 155 17.91 -6.69 2.17
CA ALA A 155 19.19 -5.98 2.27
C ALA A 155 19.23 -4.97 3.42
N ALA A 156 18.10 -4.32 3.73
CA ALA A 156 18.05 -3.22 4.69
C ALA A 156 17.82 -3.67 6.14
N ARG A 157 17.12 -4.78 6.36
CA ARG A 157 16.74 -5.28 7.70
C ARG A 157 17.92 -5.90 8.46
N ASN A 158 17.81 -5.94 9.78
CA ASN A 158 18.62 -6.85 10.59
C ASN A 158 18.22 -8.31 10.27
N PRO A 159 19.15 -9.22 9.93
CA PRO A 159 18.84 -10.62 9.62
C PRO A 159 18.03 -11.35 10.70
N THR A 160 18.21 -10.98 11.97
CA THR A 160 17.51 -11.57 13.12
C THR A 160 16.20 -10.87 13.45
N ALA A 161 15.83 -9.80 12.74
CA ALA A 161 14.57 -9.10 12.98
C ALA A 161 13.39 -9.99 12.54
N ASP A 162 12.36 -9.99 13.38
CA ASP A 162 11.08 -10.59 13.04
C ASP A 162 10.47 -9.86 11.84
N LEU A 163 9.77 -10.65 11.02
CA LEU A 163 9.15 -10.23 9.78
C LEU A 163 7.64 -10.42 9.88
N ALA A 164 6.91 -9.43 9.38
CA ALA A 164 5.46 -9.50 9.27
C ALA A 164 4.98 -8.90 7.96
N ALA A 165 3.81 -9.35 7.51
CA ALA A 165 3.01 -8.68 6.49
C ALA A 165 1.84 -7.98 7.18
N VAL A 166 1.55 -6.76 6.76
CA VAL A 166 0.35 -6.01 7.13
C VAL A 166 -0.58 -5.97 5.93
N VAL A 167 -1.76 -6.55 6.08
CA VAL A 167 -2.76 -6.70 5.02
C VAL A 167 -4.13 -6.34 5.60
N LEU A 168 -4.83 -5.38 4.99
CA LEU A 168 -6.11 -4.88 5.50
C LEU A 168 -6.03 -4.44 6.98
N GLY A 169 -4.88 -3.89 7.39
CA GLY A 169 -4.62 -3.48 8.77
C GLY A 169 -4.21 -4.61 9.71
N VAL A 170 -4.27 -5.88 9.30
CA VAL A 170 -3.91 -7.04 10.13
C VAL A 170 -2.42 -7.34 9.98
N ARG A 171 -1.68 -7.44 11.08
CA ARG A 171 -0.26 -7.80 11.09
C ARG A 171 -0.10 -9.29 11.35
N THR A 172 0.50 -9.99 10.40
CA THR A 172 0.72 -11.44 10.47
C THR A 172 2.21 -11.75 10.38
N PRO A 173 2.79 -12.53 11.31
CA PRO A 173 4.16 -12.99 11.18
C PRO A 173 4.39 -13.80 9.90
N VAL A 174 5.48 -13.50 9.19
CA VAL A 174 5.82 -14.18 7.93
C VAL A 174 7.27 -14.64 7.97
N PRO A 175 7.57 -15.93 7.77
CA PRO A 175 8.94 -16.40 7.60
C PRO A 175 9.61 -15.71 6.40
N ALA A 176 10.91 -15.39 6.52
CA ALA A 176 11.68 -14.74 5.45
C ALA A 176 11.50 -15.38 4.07
N ARG A 177 11.53 -16.71 3.99
CA ARG A 177 11.34 -17.49 2.76
C ARG A 177 9.93 -17.40 2.16
N SER A 178 8.96 -16.94 2.95
CA SER A 178 7.55 -16.87 2.58
C SER A 178 7.09 -15.44 2.28
N LEU A 179 7.93 -14.42 2.46
CA LEU A 179 7.57 -13.01 2.23
C LEU A 179 7.02 -12.77 0.81
N ARG A 180 7.82 -13.12 -0.20
CA ARG A 180 7.44 -12.96 -1.61
C ARG A 180 6.16 -13.72 -1.97
N PRO A 181 6.05 -15.04 -1.77
CA PRO A 181 4.85 -15.78 -2.18
C PRO A 181 3.59 -15.32 -1.43
N VAL A 182 3.68 -14.93 -0.16
CA VAL A 182 2.54 -14.37 0.58
C VAL A 182 2.11 -13.04 -0.01
N ALA A 183 3.05 -12.11 -0.19
CA ALA A 183 2.75 -10.79 -0.76
C ALA A 183 2.18 -10.88 -2.19
N GLU A 184 2.73 -11.76 -3.01
CA GLU A 184 2.23 -12.02 -4.36
C GLU A 184 0.81 -12.58 -4.32
N ALA A 185 0.54 -13.56 -3.46
CA ALA A 185 -0.80 -14.13 -3.32
C ALA A 185 -1.83 -13.09 -2.87
N VAL A 186 -1.46 -12.20 -1.95
CA VAL A 186 -2.30 -11.07 -1.52
C VAL A 186 -2.59 -10.12 -2.69
N LEU A 187 -1.54 -9.63 -3.36
CA LEU A 187 -1.64 -8.65 -4.44
C LEU A 187 -2.33 -9.16 -5.71
N THR A 188 -2.36 -10.48 -5.90
CA THR A 188 -3.02 -11.13 -7.05
C THR A 188 -4.44 -11.61 -6.73
N THR A 189 -4.90 -11.47 -5.48
CA THR A 189 -6.27 -11.81 -5.09
C THR A 189 -7.27 -10.82 -5.71
N PRO A 190 -8.11 -11.23 -6.67
CA PRO A 190 -9.01 -10.32 -7.38
C PRO A 190 -10.01 -9.66 -6.43
N GLY A 191 -10.16 -8.34 -6.47
CA GLY A 191 -11.08 -7.60 -5.59
C GLY A 191 -10.75 -7.67 -4.10
N GLY A 192 -9.62 -8.27 -3.72
CA GLY A 192 -9.14 -8.35 -2.33
C GLY A 192 -8.31 -7.13 -1.92
N ALA A 193 -7.25 -7.38 -1.15
CA ALA A 193 -6.36 -6.31 -0.72
C ALA A 193 -5.57 -5.73 -1.91
N THR A 194 -5.63 -4.41 -2.11
CA THR A 194 -4.86 -3.72 -3.15
C THR A 194 -3.45 -3.34 -2.72
N THR A 195 -3.11 -3.58 -1.46
CA THR A 195 -1.84 -3.22 -0.83
C THR A 195 -1.39 -4.30 0.14
N VAL A 196 -0.09 -4.55 0.17
CA VAL A 196 0.60 -5.32 1.22
C VAL A 196 1.78 -4.50 1.72
N THR A 197 1.96 -4.45 3.04
CA THR A 197 3.16 -3.86 3.65
C THR A 197 3.97 -4.92 4.35
N LEU A 198 5.21 -5.09 3.94
CA LEU A 198 6.16 -5.96 4.60
C LEU A 198 6.96 -5.13 5.61
N VAL A 199 7.05 -5.60 6.85
CA VAL A 199 7.75 -4.89 7.93
C VAL A 199 8.78 -5.80 8.60
N ALA A 200 9.91 -5.20 8.99
CA ALA A 200 10.95 -5.80 9.80
C ALA A 200 11.33 -4.86 10.94
N GLY A 201 11.55 -5.43 12.12
CA GLY A 201 11.94 -4.67 13.31
C GLY A 201 10.76 -4.05 14.06
N GLY A 202 11.06 -3.04 14.88
CA GLY A 202 10.12 -2.44 15.82
C GLY A 202 10.78 -1.31 16.62
N PRO A 203 10.06 -0.67 17.55
CA PRO A 203 10.50 0.56 18.23
C PRO A 203 11.91 0.48 18.82
N ALA A 204 12.30 -0.69 19.34
CA ALA A 204 13.61 -0.91 19.95
C ALA A 204 14.76 -1.13 18.95
N THR A 205 14.49 -1.55 17.71
CA THR A 205 15.51 -1.98 16.73
C THR A 205 15.54 -1.15 15.46
N GLY A 206 14.68 -0.14 15.36
CA GLY A 206 14.39 0.57 14.13
C GLY A 206 13.39 -0.19 13.26
N LEU A 207 12.79 0.53 12.32
CA LEU A 207 11.78 0.00 11.41
C LEU A 207 12.33 -0.02 9.98
N VAL A 208 12.13 -1.15 9.30
CA VAL A 208 12.33 -1.27 7.86
C VAL A 208 11.04 -1.79 7.27
N ALA A 209 10.46 -1.07 6.32
CA ALA A 209 9.16 -1.40 5.76
C ALA A 209 9.13 -1.18 4.25
N ALA A 210 8.45 -2.08 3.54
CA ALA A 210 8.20 -1.96 2.12
C ALA A 210 6.71 -2.17 1.84
N SER A 211 6.05 -1.12 1.35
CA SER A 211 4.62 -1.16 1.00
C SER A 211 4.47 -1.22 -0.50
N VAL A 212 3.69 -2.18 -1.00
CA VAL A 212 3.48 -2.40 -2.43
C VAL A 212 1.99 -2.45 -2.68
N GLY A 213 1.52 -1.77 -3.72
CA GLY A 213 0.11 -1.77 -4.06
C GLY A 213 -0.16 -1.19 -5.45
N ALA A 214 -1.44 -1.04 -5.73
CA ALA A 214 -1.90 -0.27 -6.88
C ALA A 214 -2.91 0.77 -6.40
N ALA A 215 -2.79 1.99 -6.94
CA ALA A 215 -3.80 3.02 -6.72
C ALA A 215 -5.18 2.52 -7.19
N HIS A 216 -6.24 2.99 -6.53
CA HIS A 216 -7.63 2.63 -6.84
C HIS A 216 -7.89 2.75 -8.36
N GLY A 217 -8.46 1.71 -8.97
CA GLY A 217 -8.77 1.69 -10.40
C GLY A 217 -7.68 1.12 -11.32
N ASN A 218 -6.77 0.27 -10.81
CA ASN A 218 -5.80 -0.49 -11.60
C ASN A 218 -4.78 0.35 -12.41
N GLY A 219 -4.58 1.62 -12.05
CA GLY A 219 -3.88 2.57 -12.92
C GLY A 219 -2.35 2.53 -12.82
N LEU A 220 -1.79 2.23 -11.64
CA LEU A 220 -0.35 2.39 -11.41
C LEU A 220 0.17 1.46 -10.32
N PRO A 221 1.06 0.50 -10.63
CA PRO A 221 1.90 -0.15 -9.64
C PRO A 221 2.70 0.90 -8.88
N ALA A 222 2.59 0.92 -7.56
CA ALA A 222 3.37 1.80 -6.71
C ALA A 222 3.92 1.06 -5.50
N ALA A 223 5.07 1.50 -5.04
CA ALA A 223 5.68 0.98 -3.84
C ALA A 223 6.38 2.08 -3.06
N THR A 224 6.56 1.86 -1.76
CA THR A 224 7.47 2.66 -0.95
C THR A 224 8.45 1.80 -0.19
N LEU A 225 9.65 2.30 -0.01
CA LEU A 225 10.72 1.68 0.77
C LEU A 225 11.06 2.65 1.90
N THR A 226 10.86 2.24 3.15
CA THR A 226 10.92 3.12 4.31
C THR A 226 11.83 2.55 5.39
N VAL A 227 12.83 3.31 5.79
CA VAL A 227 13.67 2.97 6.94
C VAL A 227 13.63 4.10 7.96
N ALA A 228 13.18 3.76 9.15
CA ALA A 228 13.20 4.66 10.30
C ALA A 228 14.27 4.15 11.28
N PRO A 229 15.45 4.80 11.34
CA PRO A 229 16.45 4.46 12.33
C PRO A 229 15.94 4.77 13.75
N ALA A 230 16.74 4.43 14.76
CA ALA A 230 16.48 4.92 16.11
C ALA A 230 16.40 6.47 16.12
N PRO A 231 15.61 7.07 17.02
CA PRO A 231 15.44 8.52 17.08
C PRO A 231 16.77 9.28 17.10
N ASP A 232 16.79 10.46 16.48
CA ASP A 232 17.89 11.44 16.47
C ASP A 232 19.19 11.05 15.75
N ASP A 233 19.28 9.86 15.14
CA ASP A 233 20.45 9.50 14.30
C ASP A 233 20.35 10.07 12.88
N ARG A 234 20.63 11.37 12.77
CA ARG A 234 20.60 12.11 11.49
C ARG A 234 21.63 11.58 10.49
N ALA A 235 22.79 11.11 10.93
CA ALA A 235 23.84 10.61 10.05
C ALA A 235 23.44 9.25 9.44
N GLU A 236 22.87 8.37 10.25
CA GLU A 236 22.28 7.13 9.76
C GLU A 236 21.14 7.42 8.79
N LEU A 237 20.28 8.39 9.10
CA LEU A 237 19.17 8.77 8.22
C LEU A 237 19.65 9.22 6.83
N THR A 238 20.69 10.07 6.74
CA THR A 238 21.23 10.50 5.44
C THR A 238 21.98 9.38 4.73
N ARG A 239 22.64 8.48 5.46
CA ARG A 239 23.22 7.26 4.90
C ARG A 239 22.13 6.38 4.28
N ARG A 240 21.00 6.20 4.95
CA ARG A 240 19.84 5.45 4.45
C ARG A 240 19.19 6.11 3.24
N MET A 241 19.07 7.43 3.19
CA MET A 241 18.61 8.15 2.00
C MET A 241 19.52 7.82 0.79
N ARG A 242 20.85 7.85 0.96
CA ARG A 242 21.78 7.47 -0.12
C ARG A 242 21.60 6.02 -0.57
N GLN A 243 21.41 5.07 0.36
CA GLN A 243 21.12 3.68 0.00
C GLN A 243 19.81 3.53 -0.79
N LEU A 244 18.78 4.28 -0.42
CA LEU A 244 17.50 4.31 -1.14
C LEU A 244 17.67 4.88 -2.55
N ARG A 245 18.44 5.96 -2.72
CA ARG A 245 18.80 6.50 -4.04
C ARG A 245 19.48 5.44 -4.90
N ASP A 246 20.46 4.74 -4.34
CA ASP A 246 21.21 3.74 -5.10
C ASP A 246 20.29 2.56 -5.50
N SER A 247 19.34 2.18 -4.63
CA SER A 247 18.28 1.21 -4.96
C SER A 247 17.35 1.71 -6.08
N VAL A 248 16.89 2.96 -6.02
CA VAL A 248 16.08 3.58 -7.08
C VAL A 248 16.81 3.57 -8.42
N ARG A 249 18.10 3.95 -8.42
CA ARG A 249 18.93 3.97 -9.62
C ARG A 249 19.10 2.57 -10.22
N ALA A 250 19.28 1.55 -9.38
CA ALA A 250 19.46 0.17 -9.83
C ALA A 250 18.22 -0.43 -10.53
N HIS A 251 17.04 0.14 -10.30
CA HIS A 251 15.76 -0.31 -10.87
C HIS A 251 15.11 0.74 -11.77
N ALA A 252 15.90 1.70 -12.27
CA ALA A 252 15.44 2.86 -13.03
C ALA A 252 14.58 2.50 -14.25
N GLU A 253 14.87 1.36 -14.88
CA GLU A 253 14.16 0.84 -16.05
C GLU A 253 12.72 0.43 -15.76
N LEU A 254 12.43 0.03 -14.51
CA LEU A 254 11.10 -0.42 -14.07
C LEU A 254 10.18 0.74 -13.65
N LEU A 255 10.71 1.96 -13.53
CA LEU A 255 10.03 3.08 -12.86
C LEU A 255 9.71 4.19 -13.86
N VAL A 256 8.52 4.77 -13.85
CA VAL A 256 8.25 6.03 -14.58
C VAL A 256 8.64 7.25 -13.76
N TRP A 257 8.60 7.11 -12.45
CA TRP A 257 9.03 8.11 -11.51
C TRP A 257 9.47 7.45 -10.22
N ALA A 258 10.43 8.06 -9.55
CA ALA A 258 10.72 7.76 -8.17
C ALA A 258 11.25 9.00 -7.46
N GLY A 259 11.11 9.02 -6.15
CA GLY A 259 11.64 10.10 -5.33
C GLY A 259 12.08 9.60 -3.96
N VAL A 260 13.17 10.18 -3.44
CA VAL A 260 13.71 9.89 -2.11
C VAL A 260 13.71 11.17 -1.29
N ASP A 261 13.12 11.14 -0.10
CA ASP A 261 13.12 12.27 0.85
C ASP A 261 13.13 11.76 2.30
N ALA A 262 13.36 12.69 3.23
CA ALA A 262 13.07 12.49 4.65
C ALA A 262 11.58 12.68 4.90
N GLU A 263 10.93 11.62 5.39
CA GLU A 263 9.53 11.61 5.80
C GLU A 263 9.43 11.87 7.30
N PRO A 264 8.98 13.06 7.76
CA PRO A 264 8.86 13.36 9.18
C PRO A 264 7.79 12.54 9.89
N ASP A 265 6.85 11.92 9.17
CA ASP A 265 5.74 11.16 9.76
C ASP A 265 5.76 9.68 9.36
N THR A 266 6.17 8.84 10.30
CA THR A 266 6.24 7.38 10.14
C THR A 266 4.86 6.71 10.15
N ARG A 267 3.79 7.41 10.52
CA ARG A 267 2.40 6.90 10.36
C ARG A 267 2.06 6.59 8.91
N LEU A 268 2.79 7.17 7.97
CA LEU A 268 2.60 6.92 6.55
C LEU A 268 3.23 5.60 6.06
N VAL A 269 3.89 4.81 6.91
CA VAL A 269 4.62 3.58 6.51
C VAL A 269 3.75 2.62 5.69
N LEU A 270 2.48 2.45 6.04
CA LEU A 270 1.58 1.52 5.34
C LEU A 270 1.12 1.99 3.96
N ARG A 271 1.39 3.25 3.62
CA ARG A 271 1.04 3.78 2.30
C ARG A 271 2.03 3.29 1.26
N HIS A 272 1.52 2.86 0.11
CA HIS A 272 2.32 2.48 -1.05
C HIS A 272 2.44 3.65 -2.04
N ASP A 273 1.66 4.70 -1.85
CA ASP A 273 1.59 5.91 -2.65
C ASP A 273 2.19 7.12 -1.93
N TRP A 274 2.51 8.14 -2.72
CA TRP A 274 2.80 9.45 -2.18
C TRP A 274 1.47 10.19 -1.96
N VAL A 275 1.27 10.72 -0.76
CA VAL A 275 0.08 11.53 -0.44
C VAL A 275 0.52 12.94 -0.03
N PRO A 276 -0.15 14.00 -0.55
CA PRO A 276 0.08 15.36 -0.11
C PRO A 276 0.01 15.47 1.42
N ARG A 277 1.01 16.10 2.04
CA ARG A 277 0.99 16.42 3.47
C ARG A 277 -0.15 17.39 3.74
N ILE A 278 -1.16 16.96 4.51
CA ILE A 278 -2.35 17.78 4.86
C ILE A 278 -1.95 19.03 5.65
N ASP A 279 -0.83 18.97 6.38
CA ASP A 279 -0.49 19.99 7.38
C ASP A 279 0.43 21.11 6.86
N ARG A 280 0.74 21.16 5.56
CA ARG A 280 1.69 22.13 4.98
C ARG A 280 1.23 22.71 3.64
N GLY A 281 0.28 23.64 3.71
CA GLY A 281 -0.09 24.51 2.59
C GLY A 281 -1.22 23.95 1.71
N PRO A 282 -1.47 24.55 0.52
CA PRO A 282 -2.54 24.10 -0.36
C PRO A 282 -2.33 22.63 -0.73
N SER A 283 -3.39 21.82 -0.58
CA SER A 283 -3.41 20.40 -0.94
C SER A 283 -2.89 20.22 -2.36
N ARG A 284 -1.80 19.47 -2.50
CA ARG A 284 -1.22 19.15 -3.81
C ARG A 284 -2.07 18.09 -4.51
N PRO A 285 -2.13 18.06 -5.85
CA PRO A 285 -2.89 17.03 -6.55
C PRO A 285 -2.40 15.62 -6.25
N ASP A 286 -3.32 14.68 -6.32
CA ASP A 286 -2.97 13.32 -6.72
C ASP A 286 -2.48 13.35 -8.17
N VAL A 287 -1.21 13.03 -8.38
CA VAL A 287 -0.56 12.97 -9.69
C VAL A 287 -0.33 11.54 -10.15
N ALA A 288 -0.77 10.52 -9.40
CA ALA A 288 -0.54 9.11 -9.76
C ALA A 288 -1.01 8.77 -11.20
N PRO A 289 -2.17 9.24 -11.69
CA PRO A 289 -2.60 8.99 -13.08
C PRO A 289 -1.70 9.62 -14.16
N LEU A 290 -0.81 10.51 -13.76
CA LEU A 290 0.06 11.31 -14.62
C LEU A 290 1.53 11.21 -14.16
N ALA A 291 1.89 10.17 -13.40
CA ALA A 291 3.22 10.00 -12.81
C ALA A 291 4.33 9.85 -13.86
N ASP A 292 3.98 9.67 -15.13
CA ASP A 292 4.92 9.65 -16.25
C ASP A 292 5.28 11.05 -16.78
N VAL A 293 4.58 12.09 -16.35
CA VAL A 293 4.79 13.48 -16.81
C VAL A 293 4.75 14.52 -15.68
N LEU A 294 4.12 14.23 -14.56
CA LEU A 294 4.02 15.12 -13.39
C LEU A 294 4.74 14.52 -12.19
N VAL A 295 5.35 15.39 -11.40
CA VAL A 295 5.97 15.01 -10.12
C VAL A 295 5.14 15.58 -8.96
N PRO A 296 5.07 14.88 -7.81
CA PRO A 296 4.27 15.34 -6.68
C PRO A 296 4.88 16.54 -5.92
N ASP A 297 6.20 16.55 -5.74
CA ASP A 297 6.99 17.68 -5.22
C ASP A 297 8.44 17.54 -5.68
N ALA A 298 9.24 18.56 -5.37
CA ALA A 298 10.68 18.42 -5.25
C ALA A 298 11.01 17.51 -4.06
N MET A 299 11.91 16.56 -4.29
CA MET A 299 12.51 15.65 -3.31
C MET A 299 14.03 15.72 -3.41
N TRP A 300 14.74 15.21 -2.41
CA TRP A 300 16.21 15.25 -2.39
C TRP A 300 16.82 14.58 -3.62
N HIS A 301 16.29 13.41 -3.98
CA HIS A 301 16.66 12.70 -5.19
C HIS A 301 15.40 12.26 -5.94
N GLN A 302 15.40 12.38 -7.26
CA GLN A 302 14.30 11.96 -8.12
C GLN A 302 14.77 11.28 -9.39
N LEU A 303 14.02 10.29 -9.85
CA LEU A 303 14.11 9.72 -11.18
C LEU A 303 12.99 10.28 -12.05
N LEU A 304 13.35 10.74 -13.24
CA LEU A 304 12.49 11.38 -14.22
C LEU A 304 12.40 10.52 -15.49
N SER A 305 11.18 10.16 -15.89
CA SER A 305 10.87 9.59 -17.22
C SER A 305 11.17 10.57 -18.38
N PRO A 306 11.17 10.06 -19.64
CA PRO A 306 11.18 10.91 -20.82
C PRO A 306 10.07 11.97 -20.83
N GLY A 307 8.85 11.63 -20.38
CA GLY A 307 7.72 12.56 -20.35
C GLY A 307 7.94 13.76 -19.42
N HIS A 308 8.66 13.59 -18.31
CA HIS A 308 9.09 14.71 -17.47
C HIS A 308 10.11 15.59 -18.21
N LEU A 309 11.09 14.98 -18.88
CA LEU A 309 12.13 15.73 -19.60
C LEU A 309 11.55 16.53 -20.77
N GLU A 310 10.57 15.98 -21.48
CA GLU A 310 9.82 16.71 -22.52
C GLU A 310 9.15 17.96 -21.96
N ARG A 311 8.51 17.86 -20.79
CA ARG A 311 7.89 19.02 -20.12
C ARG A 311 8.91 20.03 -19.61
N LEU A 312 10.08 19.57 -19.16
CA LEU A 312 11.18 20.42 -18.73
C LEU A 312 11.93 21.08 -19.90
N GLY A 313 11.68 20.63 -21.14
CA GLY A 313 12.40 21.10 -22.32
C GLY A 313 13.81 20.50 -22.47
N GLY A 314 14.09 19.39 -21.79
CA GLY A 314 15.39 18.70 -21.82
C GLY A 314 15.85 18.24 -20.43
N LEU A 315 17.16 17.98 -20.32
CA LEU A 315 17.81 17.60 -19.07
C LEU A 315 17.94 18.85 -18.17
N PRO A 316 17.31 18.88 -16.98
CA PRO A 316 17.43 20.02 -16.09
C PRO A 316 18.85 20.13 -15.51
N GLU A 317 19.21 21.33 -15.02
CA GLU A 317 20.50 21.57 -14.39
C GLU A 317 20.73 20.62 -13.20
N GLY A 318 21.94 20.05 -13.11
CA GLY A 318 22.32 19.10 -12.06
C GLY A 318 21.79 17.67 -12.25
N ALA A 319 20.98 17.41 -13.28
CA ALA A 319 20.55 16.05 -13.60
C ALA A 319 21.59 15.28 -14.41
N VAL A 320 21.59 13.96 -14.24
CA VAL A 320 22.44 13.01 -14.97
C VAL A 320 21.54 12.12 -15.82
N GLY A 321 21.87 12.01 -17.12
CA GLY A 321 21.14 11.14 -18.03
C GLY A 321 21.31 9.66 -17.70
N LEU A 322 20.22 8.91 -17.84
CA LEU A 322 20.16 7.46 -17.64
C LEU A 322 19.66 6.77 -18.93
N PRO A 323 19.89 5.45 -19.10
CA PRO A 323 19.36 4.70 -20.23
C PRO A 323 17.84 4.86 -20.41
N GLY A 324 17.37 4.72 -21.65
CA GLY A 324 15.94 4.83 -21.98
C GLY A 324 15.39 6.26 -21.97
N GLY A 325 16.26 7.28 -22.10
CA GLY A 325 15.85 8.68 -22.14
C GLY A 325 15.39 9.22 -20.78
N ARG A 326 15.90 8.61 -19.70
CA ARG A 326 15.57 8.98 -18.32
C ARG A 326 16.64 9.91 -17.76
N ALA A 327 16.35 10.51 -16.62
CA ALA A 327 17.36 11.22 -15.85
C ALA A 327 17.18 11.00 -14.37
N GLU A 328 18.27 11.13 -13.63
CA GLU A 328 18.23 11.34 -12.18
C GLU A 328 18.57 12.79 -11.84
N LEU A 329 17.89 13.34 -10.86
CA LEU A 329 18.11 14.69 -10.34
C LEU A 329 18.35 14.60 -8.83
N THR A 330 19.47 15.12 -8.35
CA THR A 330 19.77 15.25 -6.92
C THR A 330 19.96 16.73 -6.60
N ILE A 331 19.27 17.24 -5.59
CA ILE A 331 19.20 18.67 -5.30
C ILE A 331 19.83 18.93 -3.94
N GLY A 332 21.07 19.41 -3.93
CA GLY A 332 21.84 19.63 -2.70
C GLY A 332 22.19 18.33 -1.96
N GLU A 333 22.55 18.48 -0.69
CA GLU A 333 22.96 17.38 0.19
C GLU A 333 21.77 16.83 0.99
N PRO A 334 21.72 15.51 1.29
CA PRO A 334 20.58 14.91 2.00
C PRO A 334 20.37 15.51 3.40
N GLU A 335 21.44 15.96 4.05
CA GLU A 335 21.39 16.66 5.34
C GLU A 335 20.50 17.91 5.29
N GLN A 336 20.50 18.61 4.15
CA GLN A 336 19.71 19.83 3.93
C GLN A 336 18.21 19.55 3.82
N TRP A 337 17.84 18.31 3.48
CA TRP A 337 16.45 17.88 3.34
C TRP A 337 15.83 17.38 4.65
N LEU A 338 16.64 17.12 5.67
CA LEU A 338 16.17 16.69 6.97
C LEU A 338 15.31 17.78 7.66
N PRO A 339 14.28 17.40 8.44
CA PRO A 339 13.51 18.33 9.24
C PRO A 339 14.40 19.22 10.14
N GLY A 340 14.07 20.51 10.19
CA GLY A 340 14.76 21.51 11.00
C GLY A 340 16.10 22.02 10.45
N HIS A 341 16.56 21.55 9.28
CA HIS A 341 17.80 22.07 8.70
C HIS A 341 17.63 23.54 8.24
N PRO A 342 18.58 24.45 8.52
CA PRO A 342 18.46 25.88 8.18
C PRO A 342 18.26 26.13 6.68
N ASP A 343 18.96 25.39 5.82
CA ASP A 343 18.85 25.54 4.37
C ASP A 343 17.62 24.85 3.74
N GLY A 344 16.86 24.07 4.53
CA GLY A 344 15.87 23.15 3.97
C GLY A 344 14.75 23.84 3.18
N ALA A 345 14.34 25.04 3.60
CA ALA A 345 13.36 25.83 2.85
C ALA A 345 13.91 26.30 1.50
N ALA A 346 15.15 26.78 1.47
CA ALA A 346 15.79 27.31 0.27
C ALA A 346 16.05 26.21 -0.76
N VAL A 347 16.53 25.04 -0.32
CA VAL A 347 16.81 23.89 -1.21
C VAL A 347 15.53 23.31 -1.80
N ARG A 348 14.46 23.17 -0.99
CA ARG A 348 13.15 22.71 -1.48
C ARG A 348 12.56 23.68 -2.50
N GLU A 349 12.65 24.98 -2.23
CA GLU A 349 12.16 25.99 -3.18
C GLU A 349 12.97 26.02 -4.46
N HIS A 350 14.29 25.87 -4.37
CA HIS A 350 15.14 25.72 -5.56
C HIS A 350 14.74 24.52 -6.39
N GLY A 351 14.50 23.36 -5.76
CA GLY A 351 14.07 22.17 -6.47
C GLY A 351 12.70 22.32 -7.15
N ARG A 352 11.77 23.05 -6.53
CA ARG A 352 10.48 23.38 -7.15
C ARG A 352 10.63 24.29 -8.36
N ARG A 353 11.56 25.24 -8.32
CA ARG A 353 11.86 26.07 -9.51
C ARG A 353 12.39 25.24 -10.67
N ILE A 354 13.30 24.30 -10.40
CA ILE A 354 13.83 23.37 -11.42
C ILE A 354 12.68 22.54 -12.02
N LEU A 355 11.80 22.02 -11.17
CA LEU A 355 10.72 21.12 -11.56
C LEU A 355 9.41 21.83 -11.93
N ALA A 356 9.39 23.16 -12.00
CA ALA A 356 8.16 23.95 -12.15
C ALA A 356 7.27 23.49 -13.33
N PRO A 357 7.79 23.15 -14.52
CA PRO A 357 6.96 22.61 -15.60
C PRO A 357 6.25 21.28 -15.30
N CYS A 358 6.78 20.48 -14.37
CA CYS A 358 6.22 19.20 -13.94
C CYS A 358 5.38 19.31 -12.65
N LEU A 359 5.33 20.49 -12.03
CA LEU A 359 4.56 20.78 -10.83
C LEU A 359 3.30 21.55 -11.21
N VAL A 360 2.12 20.95 -11.00
CA VAL A 360 0.83 21.57 -11.35
C VAL A 360 -0.11 21.62 -10.15
N GLY A 361 -1.09 22.52 -10.21
CA GLY A 361 -2.17 22.58 -9.22
C GLY A 361 -3.22 21.48 -9.40
N ALA A 362 -4.05 21.26 -8.38
CA ALA A 362 -5.07 20.21 -8.36
C ALA A 362 -6.02 20.24 -9.57
N ALA A 363 -6.56 21.43 -9.89
CA ALA A 363 -7.46 21.60 -11.03
C ALA A 363 -6.80 21.24 -12.37
N GLN A 364 -5.51 21.56 -12.54
CA GLN A 364 -4.78 21.25 -13.77
C GLN A 364 -4.48 19.75 -13.88
N ALA A 365 -4.09 19.08 -12.79
CA ALA A 365 -3.91 17.63 -12.79
C ALA A 365 -5.21 16.90 -13.14
N VAL A 366 -6.34 17.30 -12.54
CA VAL A 366 -7.67 16.76 -12.87
C VAL A 366 -8.02 16.98 -14.34
N ALA A 367 -7.80 18.19 -14.87
CA ALA A 367 -8.07 18.50 -16.27
C ALA A 367 -7.22 17.65 -17.23
N MET A 368 -5.93 17.46 -16.93
CA MET A 368 -5.02 16.62 -17.70
C MET A 368 -5.41 15.14 -17.66
N ALA A 369 -5.77 14.62 -16.49
CA ALA A 369 -6.23 13.23 -16.34
C ALA A 369 -7.54 12.99 -17.09
N ALA A 370 -8.50 13.92 -16.98
CA ALA A 370 -9.76 13.87 -17.72
C ALA A 370 -9.54 13.91 -19.24
N ASP A 371 -8.57 14.71 -19.71
CA ASP A 371 -8.23 14.77 -21.12
C ASP A 371 -7.65 13.47 -21.66
N ARG A 372 -6.77 12.84 -20.88
CA ARG A 372 -6.20 11.52 -21.20
C ARG A 372 -7.29 10.45 -21.30
N LEU A 373 -8.23 10.47 -20.37
CA LEU A 373 -9.39 9.57 -20.38
C LEU A 373 -10.32 9.80 -21.58
N ARG A 374 -10.56 11.06 -21.97
CA ARG A 374 -11.34 11.38 -23.18
C ARG A 374 -10.65 10.86 -24.45
N ARG A 375 -9.33 11.07 -24.58
CA ARG A 375 -8.55 10.57 -25.72
C ARG A 375 -8.59 9.05 -25.80
N PHE A 376 -8.45 8.37 -24.65
CA PHE A 376 -8.57 6.91 -24.58
C PHE A 376 -9.94 6.39 -25.03
N ARG A 377 -11.03 7.09 -24.71
CA ARG A 377 -12.39 6.70 -25.11
C ARG A 377 -12.73 6.98 -26.58
N ALA A 378 -11.97 7.87 -27.23
CA ALA A 378 -12.22 8.30 -28.60
C ALA A 378 -11.46 7.48 -29.65
N GLY A 379 -10.42 6.74 -29.24
CA GLY A 379 -9.70 5.76 -30.05
C GLY A 379 -10.19 4.35 -29.73
#